data_AF-A0A2D6AVS7-F1
#
_entry.id   AF-A0A2D6AVS7-F1
#
_cell.length_a   1.000
_cell.length_b   1.000
_cell.length_c   1.000
_cell.angle_alpha   90.00
_cell.angle_beta   90.00
_cell.angle_gamma   90.00
#
_symmetry.space_group_name_H-M   'P 1'
#
loop_
_entity.id
_entity.type
_entity.pdbx_description
1 polymer ?
#
loop_
_entity_poly.entity_id
_entity_poly.type
_entity_poly.pdbx_seq_one_letter_code
_entity_poly.pdbx_strand_id
1 'polypeptide(L)'
;MPEVKSKFPTEVVELPSKGLLYPEGHPLSSGTIEIKYMTAREEDILTSANLIQQGVVIDQLLKSLIVTEFDYGDLFVGDKNAIMLAARIFGYGKIYSNEITCMECDQKEEVDIDLTTLEYKKIDSKKYNKKNVYEFTLPNSNRKVEYRFLQHRDEEEVQKELTRMAKTSKGLSREVTTRLRYQLLSIDGGSDKKDINNFVLNEFFAVDSKAFRENYADLMPDVDFTVGFICNSCGHTDTDLELPIAVNFFWPSR
;
A
#
# COMPACT_ATOMS: atom_id res chain seq x y z
N MET A 1 4.14 25.03 26.01
CA MET A 1 4.77 25.56 24.78
C MET A 1 3.63 26.00 23.89
N PRO A 2 3.66 27.21 23.29
CA PRO A 2 2.56 27.62 22.44
C PRO A 2 2.60 26.75 21.18
N GLU A 3 1.49 26.08 20.89
CA GLU A 3 1.28 25.38 19.61
C GLU A 3 1.53 26.40 18.49
N VAL A 4 2.60 26.18 17.72
CA VAL A 4 2.79 26.91 16.47
C VAL A 4 1.71 26.39 15.54
N LYS A 5 0.53 27.03 15.57
CA LYS A 5 -0.51 26.81 14.57
C LYS A 5 0.14 26.95 13.21
N SER A 6 0.14 25.86 12.45
CA SER A 6 0.57 25.84 11.07
C SER A 6 -0.09 27.03 10.35
N LYS A 7 0.73 27.91 9.75
CA LYS A 7 0.23 28.99 8.90
C LYS A 7 -0.30 28.47 7.56
N PHE A 8 -0.11 27.18 7.27
CA PHE A 8 -0.50 26.54 6.04
C PHE A 8 -1.82 25.82 6.23
N PRO A 9 -2.72 25.86 5.23
CA PRO A 9 -3.95 25.09 5.28
C PRO A 9 -3.63 23.59 5.44
N THR A 10 -4.39 22.92 6.28
CA THR A 10 -4.29 21.50 6.58
C THR A 10 -5.66 20.86 6.47
N GLU A 11 -5.68 19.58 6.14
CA GLU A 11 -6.88 18.77 6.06
C GLU A 11 -6.69 17.49 6.86
N VAL A 12 -7.79 17.02 7.44
CA VAL A 12 -7.84 15.74 8.15
C VAL A 12 -8.32 14.68 7.17
N VAL A 13 -7.50 13.64 7.00
CA VAL A 13 -7.76 12.50 6.14
C VAL A 13 -8.10 11.29 7.01
N GLU A 14 -9.20 10.60 6.71
CA GLU A 14 -9.54 9.33 7.34
C GLU A 14 -8.61 8.22 6.84
N LEU A 15 -8.28 7.27 7.70
CA LEU A 15 -7.43 6.14 7.34
C LEU A 15 -8.28 4.88 7.14
N PRO A 16 -8.00 4.04 6.12
CA PRO A 16 -8.75 2.81 5.88
C PRO A 16 -8.66 1.84 7.06
N SER A 17 -7.56 1.85 7.82
CA SER A 17 -7.43 1.05 9.04
C SER A 17 -8.35 1.48 10.18
N LYS A 18 -8.94 2.68 10.11
CA LYS A 18 -9.71 3.33 11.19
C LYS A 18 -8.95 3.37 12.52
N GLY A 19 -7.63 3.36 12.45
CA GLY A 19 -6.75 3.35 13.62
C GLY A 19 -6.68 1.99 14.34
N LEU A 20 -7.38 0.96 13.86
CA LEU A 20 -7.54 -0.33 14.56
C LEU A 20 -6.25 -1.16 14.62
N LEU A 21 -5.32 -0.90 13.70
CA LEU A 21 -4.02 -1.59 13.63
C LEU A 21 -2.95 -0.98 14.52
N TYR A 22 -3.09 0.30 14.92
CA TYR A 22 -2.07 0.99 15.71
C TYR A 22 -2.28 0.77 17.20
N PRO A 23 -1.21 0.56 17.98
CA PRO A 23 -1.31 0.35 19.42
C PRO A 23 -1.94 1.55 20.15
N GLU A 24 -2.41 1.31 21.37
CA GLU A 24 -2.96 2.36 22.21
C GLU A 24 -1.93 3.47 22.47
N GLY A 25 -2.37 4.73 22.39
CA GLY A 25 -1.50 5.90 22.51
C GLY A 25 -0.73 6.27 21.24
N HIS A 26 -0.76 5.45 20.18
CA HIS A 26 -0.19 5.84 18.89
C HIS A 26 -1.02 6.98 18.26
N PRO A 27 -0.40 8.01 17.65
CA PRO A 27 -1.11 9.15 17.06
C PRO A 27 -2.19 8.76 16.03
N LEU A 28 -1.88 7.76 15.20
CA LEU A 28 -2.81 7.24 14.18
C LEU A 28 -3.88 6.28 14.72
N SER A 29 -3.89 5.98 16.03
CA SER A 29 -4.92 5.13 16.64
C SER A 29 -6.32 5.76 16.64
N SER A 30 -6.41 7.07 16.36
CA SER A 30 -7.64 7.83 16.12
C SER A 30 -8.33 7.48 14.80
N GLY A 31 -7.60 6.86 13.86
CA GLY A 31 -8.10 6.56 12.51
C GLY A 31 -8.09 7.75 11.55
N THR A 32 -7.42 8.83 11.92
CA THR A 32 -7.28 10.03 11.09
C THR A 32 -5.84 10.53 11.11
N ILE A 33 -5.45 11.26 10.07
CA ILE A 33 -4.15 11.91 9.95
C ILE A 33 -4.33 13.32 9.41
N GLU A 34 -3.58 14.28 9.95
CA GLU A 34 -3.55 15.64 9.43
C GLU A 34 -2.40 15.79 8.42
N ILE A 35 -2.73 16.27 7.22
CA ILE A 35 -1.77 16.58 6.17
C ILE A 35 -1.97 18.01 5.66
N LYS A 36 -0.89 18.67 5.26
CA LYS A 36 -0.93 20.00 4.64
C LYS A 36 -1.07 19.89 3.12
N TYR A 37 -1.50 20.98 2.48
CA TYR A 37 -1.50 21.08 1.02
C TYR A 37 -0.07 21.16 0.44
N MET A 38 0.09 20.61 -0.77
CA MET A 38 1.35 20.69 -1.51
C MET A 38 1.63 22.13 -1.94
N THR A 39 2.91 22.53 -1.92
CA THR A 39 3.38 23.81 -2.46
C THR A 39 4.46 23.57 -3.51
N ALA A 40 4.97 24.63 -4.14
CA ALA A 40 6.11 24.54 -5.06
C ALA A 40 7.34 23.85 -4.43
N ARG A 41 7.49 23.90 -3.09
CA ARG A 41 8.54 23.15 -2.39
C ARG A 41 8.39 21.63 -2.55
N GLU A 42 7.17 21.14 -2.55
CA GLU A 42 6.87 19.72 -2.74
C GLU A 42 6.96 19.31 -4.21
N GLU A 43 6.72 20.23 -5.15
CA GLU A 43 7.05 20.03 -6.58
C GLU A 43 8.57 19.85 -6.81
N ASP A 44 9.42 20.55 -6.06
CA ASP A 44 10.88 20.33 -6.11
C ASP A 44 11.26 18.90 -5.67
N ILE A 45 10.51 18.31 -4.73
CA ILE A 45 10.70 16.90 -4.31
C ILE A 45 10.35 15.97 -5.48
N LEU A 46 9.18 16.17 -6.09
CA LEU A 46 8.68 15.39 -7.24
C LEU A 46 9.54 15.56 -8.51
N THR A 47 10.34 16.61 -8.62
CA THR A 47 11.22 16.81 -9.78
C THR A 47 12.68 16.42 -9.50
N SER A 48 12.99 16.03 -8.26
CA SER A 48 14.34 15.67 -7.85
C SER A 48 14.81 14.35 -8.47
N ALA A 49 15.67 14.46 -9.48
CA ALA A 49 16.28 13.31 -10.15
C ALA A 49 17.00 12.37 -9.18
N ASN A 50 17.65 12.90 -8.13
CA ASN A 50 18.32 12.09 -7.11
C ASN A 50 17.33 11.26 -6.29
N LEU A 51 16.22 11.85 -5.82
CA LEU A 51 15.21 11.12 -5.05
C LEU A 51 14.48 10.08 -5.91
N ILE A 52 14.23 10.39 -7.19
CA ILE A 52 13.65 9.47 -8.16
C ILE A 52 14.58 8.28 -8.41
N GLN A 53 15.87 8.53 -8.66
CA GLN A 53 16.87 7.47 -8.86
C GLN A 53 17.03 6.57 -7.63
N GLN A 54 16.87 7.13 -6.43
CA GLN A 54 16.90 6.39 -5.17
C GLN A 54 15.59 5.65 -4.87
N GLY A 55 14.49 5.96 -5.58
CA GLY A 55 13.17 5.36 -5.36
C GLY A 55 12.46 5.84 -4.08
N VAL A 56 12.89 6.97 -3.49
CA VAL A 56 12.37 7.48 -2.19
C VAL A 56 11.57 8.78 -2.33
N VAL A 57 11.31 9.21 -3.57
CA VAL A 57 10.62 10.48 -3.87
C VAL A 57 9.22 10.57 -3.24
N ILE A 58 8.42 9.51 -3.33
CA ILE A 58 7.08 9.48 -2.75
C ILE A 58 7.16 9.53 -1.23
N ASP A 59 8.06 8.77 -0.63
CA ASP A 59 8.23 8.79 0.84
C ASP A 59 8.68 10.15 1.35
N GLN A 60 9.58 10.82 0.63
CA GLN A 60 10.00 12.16 0.97
C GLN A 60 8.87 13.18 0.81
N LEU A 61 8.04 13.03 -0.22
CA LEU A 61 6.85 13.85 -0.42
C LEU A 61 5.88 13.68 0.75
N LEU A 62 5.46 12.44 1.05
CA LEU A 62 4.48 12.17 2.11
C LEU A 62 4.99 12.65 3.48
N LYS A 63 6.26 12.40 3.81
CA LYS A 63 6.90 12.93 5.04
C LYS A 63 6.85 14.45 5.13
N SER A 64 6.92 15.15 4.01
CA SER A 64 6.85 16.62 3.99
C SER A 64 5.43 17.15 4.17
N LEU A 65 4.42 16.36 3.78
CA LEU A 65 3.01 16.72 3.82
C LEU A 65 2.34 16.37 5.16
N ILE A 66 2.77 15.29 5.80
CA ILE A 66 2.21 14.85 7.07
C ILE A 66 2.55 15.85 8.19
N VAL A 67 1.52 16.32 8.88
CA VAL A 67 1.62 17.24 10.02
C VAL A 67 1.57 16.48 11.35
N THR A 68 0.75 15.44 11.42
CA THR A 68 0.69 14.57 12.61
C THR A 68 2.05 13.93 12.88
N GLU A 69 2.61 14.14 14.08
CA GLU A 69 3.92 13.61 14.44
C GLU A 69 3.83 12.13 14.84
N PHE A 70 4.55 11.26 14.13
CA PHE A 70 4.77 9.84 14.47
C PHE A 70 5.99 9.32 13.71
N ASP A 71 6.43 8.08 13.99
CA ASP A 71 7.47 7.43 13.19
C ASP A 71 6.86 6.95 11.86
N TYR A 72 7.28 7.56 10.74
CA TYR A 72 6.79 7.19 9.40
C TYR A 72 6.94 5.69 9.09
N GLY A 73 7.91 5.00 9.70
CA GLY A 73 8.07 3.56 9.57
C GLY A 73 6.93 2.73 10.15
N ASP A 74 6.09 3.30 11.02
CA ASP A 74 4.91 2.65 11.60
C ASP A 74 3.69 2.62 10.69
N LEU A 75 3.71 3.40 9.60
CA LEU A 75 2.58 3.53 8.69
C LEU A 75 2.27 2.20 8.00
N PHE A 76 1.04 1.73 8.09
CA PHE A 76 0.59 0.56 7.34
C PHE A 76 0.43 0.88 5.84
N VAL A 77 0.67 -0.10 4.98
CA VAL A 77 0.68 0.10 3.52
C VAL A 77 -0.63 0.70 3.00
N GLY A 78 -1.78 0.22 3.45
CA GLY A 78 -3.06 0.77 2.99
C GLY A 78 -3.35 2.19 3.48
N ASP A 79 -2.92 2.53 4.69
CA ASP A 79 -3.02 3.90 5.20
C ASP A 79 -2.08 4.84 4.43
N LYS A 80 -0.89 4.34 4.04
CA LYS A 80 0.02 5.06 3.14
C LYS A 80 -0.63 5.32 1.77
N ASN A 81 -1.35 4.33 1.21
CA ASN A 81 -2.07 4.50 -0.05
C ASN A 81 -3.18 5.55 0.04
N ALA A 82 -3.90 5.63 1.16
CA ALA A 82 -4.89 6.67 1.40
C ALA A 82 -4.27 8.07 1.48
N ILE A 83 -3.14 8.21 2.19
CA ILE A 83 -2.40 9.48 2.26
C ILE A 83 -1.86 9.88 0.88
N MET A 84 -1.40 8.91 0.10
CA MET A 84 -0.94 9.14 -1.28
C MET A 84 -2.08 9.63 -2.19
N LEU A 85 -3.26 9.01 -2.11
CA LEU A 85 -4.45 9.44 -2.83
C LEU A 85 -4.84 10.87 -2.44
N ALA A 86 -4.90 11.16 -1.14
CA ALA A 86 -5.24 12.49 -0.65
C ALA A 86 -4.22 13.55 -1.11
N ALA A 87 -2.92 13.25 -1.03
CA ALA A 87 -1.87 14.14 -1.52
C ALA A 87 -2.02 14.46 -3.01
N ARG A 88 -2.35 13.44 -3.83
CA ARG A 88 -2.60 13.63 -5.27
C ARG A 88 -3.79 14.55 -5.52
N ILE A 89 -4.91 14.31 -4.84
CA ILE A 89 -6.13 15.13 -4.95
C ILE A 89 -5.83 16.57 -4.52
N PHE A 90 -5.12 16.76 -3.41
CA PHE A 90 -4.84 18.09 -2.85
C PHE A 90 -3.83 18.90 -3.67
N GLY A 91 -2.90 18.26 -4.38
CA GLY A 91 -1.95 18.98 -5.20
C GLY A 91 -2.40 19.23 -6.64
N TYR A 92 -3.10 18.29 -7.25
CA TYR A 92 -3.38 18.32 -8.69
C TYR A 92 -4.87 18.25 -9.03
N GLY A 93 -5.74 18.16 -8.02
CA GLY A 93 -7.18 18.07 -8.20
C GLY A 93 -7.69 16.63 -8.30
N LYS A 94 -9.02 16.52 -8.34
CA LYS A 94 -9.73 15.25 -8.28
C LYS A 94 -9.68 14.42 -9.57
N ILE A 95 -9.42 15.04 -10.72
CA ILE A 95 -9.43 14.35 -12.01
C ILE A 95 -8.03 13.80 -12.29
N TYR A 96 -7.96 12.50 -12.57
CA TYR A 96 -6.77 11.80 -13.01
C TYR A 96 -7.00 11.26 -14.42
N SER A 97 -6.35 11.89 -15.39
CA SER A 97 -6.40 11.49 -16.80
C SER A 97 -5.32 10.45 -17.07
N ASN A 98 -5.70 9.29 -17.62
CA ASN A 98 -4.77 8.23 -17.99
C ASN A 98 -5.18 7.55 -19.30
N GLU A 99 -4.21 6.99 -20.02
CA GLU A 99 -4.47 6.19 -21.23
C GLU A 99 -4.76 4.74 -20.82
N ILE A 100 -5.95 4.24 -21.17
CA ILE A 100 -6.34 2.85 -20.94
C ILE A 100 -6.40 2.14 -22.29
N THR A 101 -5.76 0.97 -22.38
CA THR A 101 -5.87 0.08 -23.53
C THR A 101 -7.01 -0.90 -23.31
N CYS A 102 -8.01 -0.88 -24.18
CA CYS A 102 -9.13 -1.82 -24.14
C CYS A 102 -8.66 -3.24 -24.42
N MET A 103 -8.95 -4.18 -23.52
CA MET A 103 -8.53 -5.59 -23.67
C MET A 103 -9.23 -6.35 -24.80
N GLU A 104 -10.37 -5.83 -25.30
CA GLU A 104 -11.16 -6.48 -26.35
C GLU A 104 -10.73 -6.05 -27.77
N CYS A 105 -10.37 -4.77 -27.95
CA CYS A 105 -10.12 -4.21 -29.29
C CYS A 105 -8.77 -3.50 -29.44
N ASP A 106 -7.93 -3.52 -28.40
CA ASP A 106 -6.60 -2.89 -28.34
C ASP A 106 -6.57 -1.37 -28.60
N GLN A 107 -7.73 -0.71 -28.61
CA GLN A 107 -7.80 0.74 -28.73
C GLN A 107 -7.40 1.42 -27.42
N LYS A 108 -6.63 2.50 -27.56
CA LYS A 108 -6.20 3.35 -26.47
C LYS A 108 -7.15 4.53 -26.34
N GLU A 109 -7.65 4.77 -25.15
CA GLU A 109 -8.55 5.87 -24.86
C GLU A 109 -8.03 6.65 -23.65
N GLU A 110 -8.03 7.99 -23.74
CA GLU A 110 -7.84 8.84 -22.58
C GLU A 110 -9.11 8.81 -21.72
N VAL A 111 -8.94 8.49 -20.45
CA VAL A 111 -10.04 8.38 -19.49
C VAL A 111 -9.77 9.30 -18.32
N ASP A 112 -10.75 10.15 -18.04
CA ASP A 112 -10.78 11.01 -16.86
C ASP A 112 -11.43 10.27 -15.70
N ILE A 113 -10.65 10.02 -14.66
CA ILE A 113 -11.10 9.30 -13.48
C ILE A 113 -11.25 10.31 -12.33
N ASP A 114 -12.43 10.35 -11.71
CA ASP A 114 -12.64 11.15 -10.50
C ASP A 114 -12.15 10.37 -9.27
N LEU A 115 -10.95 10.72 -8.80
CA LEU A 115 -10.30 10.11 -7.64
C LEU A 115 -11.13 10.21 -6.35
N THR A 116 -12.11 11.11 -6.27
CA THR A 116 -12.97 11.24 -5.09
C THR A 116 -14.05 10.16 -5.02
N THR A 117 -14.24 9.37 -6.08
CA THR A 117 -15.16 8.23 -6.08
C THR A 117 -14.52 6.94 -5.58
N LEU A 118 -13.21 6.92 -5.37
CA LEU A 118 -12.49 5.77 -4.81
C LEU A 118 -12.84 5.63 -3.32
N GLU A 119 -13.31 4.44 -2.93
CA GLU A 119 -13.70 4.14 -1.56
C GLU A 119 -12.60 3.35 -0.83
N TYR A 120 -12.68 3.29 0.49
CA TYR A 120 -11.87 2.35 1.25
C TYR A 120 -12.48 0.95 1.21
N LYS A 121 -11.62 -0.08 1.19
CA LYS A 121 -12.06 -1.47 1.29
C LYS A 121 -12.94 -1.65 2.53
N LYS A 122 -14.04 -2.38 2.37
CA LYS A 122 -14.97 -2.64 3.47
C LYS A 122 -14.34 -3.59 4.48
N ILE A 123 -13.99 -3.05 5.66
CA ILE A 123 -13.38 -3.82 6.74
C ILE A 123 -14.37 -4.19 7.85
N ASP A 124 -14.31 -5.45 8.32
CA ASP A 124 -15.01 -5.89 9.53
C ASP A 124 -14.15 -5.59 10.76
N SER A 125 -14.42 -4.47 11.42
CA SER A 125 -13.70 -4.00 12.61
C SER A 125 -13.47 -5.05 13.71
N LYS A 126 -14.36 -6.06 13.82
CA LYS A 126 -14.26 -7.13 14.83
C LYS A 126 -13.09 -8.08 14.60
N LYS A 127 -12.59 -8.17 13.37
CA LYS A 127 -11.46 -9.03 13.02
C LYS A 127 -10.11 -8.40 13.37
N TYR A 128 -10.06 -7.10 13.62
CA TYR A 128 -8.83 -6.36 13.84
C TYR A 128 -8.46 -6.29 15.31
N ASN A 129 -7.17 -6.19 15.57
CA ASN A 129 -6.65 -6.01 16.92
C ASN A 129 -5.41 -5.11 16.91
N LYS A 130 -5.21 -4.43 18.03
CA LYS A 130 -4.12 -3.46 18.26
C LYS A 130 -2.72 -4.09 18.29
N LYS A 131 -2.62 -5.43 18.27
CA LYS A 131 -1.35 -6.14 18.23
C LYS A 131 -0.91 -6.45 16.80
N ASN A 132 -1.78 -6.27 15.80
CA ASN A 132 -1.51 -6.61 14.40
C ASN A 132 -1.06 -8.08 14.26
N VAL A 133 -1.76 -9.02 14.93
CA VAL A 133 -1.49 -10.46 14.84
C VAL A 133 -2.78 -11.18 14.47
N TYR A 134 -2.70 -12.05 13.47
CA TYR A 134 -3.82 -12.76 12.88
C TYR A 134 -3.48 -14.23 12.69
N GLU A 135 -4.50 -15.08 12.69
CA GLU A 135 -4.35 -16.52 12.50
C GLU A 135 -5.08 -16.96 11.24
N PHE A 136 -4.48 -17.90 10.51
CA PHE A 136 -5.11 -18.53 9.35
C PHE A 136 -4.74 -20.02 9.29
N THR A 137 -5.71 -20.87 9.01
CA THR A 137 -5.48 -22.30 8.80
C THR A 137 -5.40 -22.57 7.31
N LEU A 138 -4.28 -23.10 6.86
CA LEU A 138 -4.02 -23.37 5.45
C LEU A 138 -4.93 -24.51 4.95
N PRO A 139 -5.64 -24.35 3.83
CA PRO A 139 -6.70 -25.27 3.42
C PRO A 139 -6.19 -26.65 2.99
N ASN A 140 -4.98 -26.75 2.43
CA ASN A 140 -4.43 -28.02 1.96
C ASN A 140 -3.57 -28.70 3.03
N SER A 141 -2.61 -27.99 3.61
CA SER A 141 -1.72 -28.56 4.63
C SER A 141 -2.33 -28.66 6.03
N ASN A 142 -3.45 -27.97 6.29
CA ASN A 142 -4.08 -27.82 7.62
C ASN A 142 -3.16 -27.23 8.70
N ARG A 143 -2.04 -26.62 8.29
CA ARG A 143 -1.12 -25.94 9.21
C ARG A 143 -1.69 -24.62 9.64
N LYS A 144 -1.41 -24.25 10.88
CA LYS A 144 -1.85 -22.97 11.46
C LYS A 144 -0.72 -21.96 11.32
N VAL A 145 -0.97 -20.85 10.66
CA VAL A 145 -0.01 -19.74 10.56
C VAL A 145 -0.49 -18.54 11.35
N GLU A 146 0.43 -17.90 12.06
CA GLU A 146 0.24 -16.55 12.59
C GLU A 146 0.94 -15.55 11.67
N TYR A 147 0.31 -14.42 11.39
CA TYR A 147 0.84 -13.40 10.51
C TYR A 147 0.46 -12.00 10.97
N ARG A 148 1.07 -11.00 10.35
CA ARG A 148 0.82 -9.58 10.60
C ARG A 148 0.77 -8.80 9.29
N PHE A 149 0.10 -7.66 9.31
CA PHE A 149 0.23 -6.70 8.22
C PHE A 149 1.58 -6.00 8.29
N LEU A 150 2.17 -5.77 7.12
CA LEU A 150 3.44 -5.06 7.01
C LEU A 150 3.25 -3.55 7.19
N GLN A 151 4.16 -2.96 7.95
CA GLN A 151 4.32 -1.51 8.04
C GLN A 151 5.38 -1.06 7.05
N HIS A 152 5.50 0.24 6.83
CA HIS A 152 6.46 0.80 5.88
C HIS A 152 7.91 0.40 6.20
N ARG A 153 8.29 0.31 7.48
CA ARG A 153 9.61 -0.21 7.89
C ARG A 153 9.90 -1.61 7.36
N ASP A 154 8.88 -2.47 7.29
CA ASP A 154 9.04 -3.84 6.79
C ASP A 154 9.19 -3.84 5.26
N GLU A 155 8.43 -2.99 4.57
CA GLU A 155 8.55 -2.80 3.12
C GLU A 155 9.96 -2.33 2.73
N GLU A 156 10.56 -1.42 3.52
CA GLU A 156 11.94 -0.99 3.32
C GLU A 156 12.93 -2.17 3.49
N GLU A 157 12.75 -3.02 4.50
CA GLU A 157 13.61 -4.19 4.73
C GLU A 157 13.43 -5.26 3.64
N VAL A 158 12.19 -5.51 3.21
CA VAL A 158 11.87 -6.38 2.07
C VAL A 158 12.60 -5.87 0.82
N GLN A 159 12.50 -4.57 0.51
CA GLN A 159 13.14 -3.98 -0.66
C GLN A 159 14.68 -4.06 -0.59
N LYS A 160 15.27 -3.82 0.59
CA LYS A 160 16.71 -3.98 0.83
C LYS A 160 17.14 -5.43 0.61
N GLU A 161 16.38 -6.39 1.10
CA GLU A 161 16.68 -7.82 0.93
C GLU A 161 16.59 -8.23 -0.55
N LEU A 162 15.54 -7.82 -1.26
CA LEU A 162 15.37 -8.07 -2.68
C LEU A 162 16.51 -7.47 -3.51
N THR A 163 16.93 -6.25 -3.20
CA THR A 163 18.06 -5.59 -3.86
C THR A 163 19.38 -6.34 -3.63
N ARG A 164 19.58 -6.90 -2.43
CA ARG A 164 20.75 -7.75 -2.13
C ARG A 164 20.68 -9.07 -2.90
N MET A 165 19.51 -9.70 -2.95
CA MET A 165 19.29 -10.96 -3.66
C MET A 165 19.45 -10.79 -5.18
N ALA A 166 18.97 -9.68 -5.75
CA ALA A 166 19.04 -9.36 -7.18
C ALA A 166 20.47 -9.45 -7.73
N LYS A 167 21.48 -9.11 -6.93
CA LYS A 167 22.90 -9.21 -7.28
C LYS A 167 23.39 -10.65 -7.49
N THR A 168 22.66 -11.63 -6.97
CA THR A 168 23.05 -13.06 -6.96
C THR A 168 22.03 -13.98 -7.63
N SER A 169 20.78 -13.56 -7.73
CA SER A 169 19.71 -14.30 -8.41
C SER A 169 19.84 -14.13 -9.92
N LYS A 170 20.02 -15.24 -10.64
CA LYS A 170 20.11 -15.30 -12.12
C LYS A 170 18.76 -14.99 -12.81
N GLY A 171 18.19 -13.80 -12.57
CA GLY A 171 16.93 -13.36 -13.18
C GLY A 171 15.64 -13.87 -12.53
N LEU A 172 15.71 -14.67 -11.45
CA LEU A 172 14.54 -15.10 -10.70
C LEU A 172 14.16 -14.08 -9.62
N SER A 173 13.02 -13.41 -9.76
CA SER A 173 12.45 -12.58 -8.70
C SER A 173 12.03 -13.44 -7.51
N ARG A 174 12.47 -13.04 -6.31
CA ARG A 174 12.11 -13.70 -5.03
C ARG A 174 11.13 -12.85 -4.21
N GLU A 175 10.33 -12.02 -4.89
CA GLU A 175 9.35 -11.11 -4.28
C GLU A 175 8.42 -11.82 -3.30
N VAL A 176 7.70 -12.82 -3.83
CA VAL A 176 6.64 -13.53 -3.09
C VAL A 176 7.20 -14.19 -1.83
N THR A 177 8.25 -15.00 -1.96
CA THR A 177 8.82 -15.71 -0.81
C THR A 177 9.45 -14.76 0.20
N THR A 178 9.99 -13.63 -0.24
CA THR A 178 10.55 -12.63 0.68
C THR A 178 9.44 -11.98 1.49
N ARG A 179 8.38 -11.48 0.84
CA ARG A 179 7.23 -10.90 1.57
C ARG A 179 6.59 -11.87 2.56
N LEU A 180 6.37 -13.12 2.14
CA LEU A 180 5.79 -14.15 3.02
C LEU A 180 6.62 -14.33 4.30
N ARG A 181 7.94 -14.28 4.24
CA ARG A 181 8.81 -14.37 5.43
C ARG A 181 8.63 -13.21 6.40
N TYR A 182 8.35 -11.99 5.92
CA TYR A 182 8.13 -10.82 6.78
C TYR A 182 6.72 -10.77 7.35
N GLN A 183 5.74 -11.35 6.63
CA GLN A 183 4.35 -11.43 7.04
C GLN A 183 4.13 -12.49 8.12
N LEU A 184 4.76 -13.66 7.99
CA LEU A 184 4.61 -14.78 8.92
C LEU A 184 5.35 -14.53 10.24
N LEU A 185 4.67 -14.80 11.34
CA LEU A 185 5.17 -14.70 12.71
C LEU A 185 5.45 -16.08 13.32
N SER A 186 4.57 -17.05 13.05
CA SER A 186 4.75 -18.43 13.53
C SER A 186 4.04 -19.44 12.62
N ILE A 187 4.50 -20.69 12.64
CA ILE A 187 3.83 -21.84 12.03
C ILE A 187 3.68 -22.93 13.08
N ASP A 188 2.44 -23.38 13.29
CA ASP A 188 2.05 -24.38 14.30
C ASP A 188 2.55 -24.01 15.72
N GLY A 189 2.61 -22.71 16.01
CA GLY A 189 3.10 -22.14 17.28
C GLY A 189 4.63 -21.96 17.37
N GLY A 190 5.39 -22.41 16.36
CA GLY A 190 6.84 -22.21 16.27
C GLY A 190 7.20 -20.89 15.59
N SER A 191 8.04 -20.07 16.21
CA SER A 191 8.41 -18.71 15.74
C SER A 191 9.90 -18.56 15.36
N ASP A 192 10.63 -19.68 15.25
CA ASP A 192 12.02 -19.64 14.80
C ASP A 192 12.12 -19.18 13.34
N LYS A 193 12.98 -18.19 13.08
CA LYS A 193 13.12 -17.62 11.73
C LYS A 193 13.63 -18.62 10.71
N LYS A 194 14.47 -19.59 11.09
CA LYS A 194 14.96 -20.63 10.16
C LYS A 194 13.83 -21.57 9.79
N ASP A 195 12.98 -21.92 10.75
CA ASP A 195 11.82 -22.77 10.51
C ASP A 195 10.80 -22.08 9.60
N ILE A 196 10.51 -20.79 9.82
CA ILE A 196 9.69 -19.97 8.92
C ILE A 196 10.28 -19.94 7.51
N ASN A 197 11.59 -19.72 7.39
CA ASN A 197 12.25 -19.68 6.09
C ASN A 197 12.19 -21.02 5.37
N ASN A 198 12.43 -22.13 6.09
CA ASN A 198 12.32 -23.47 5.54
C ASN A 198 10.89 -23.76 5.08
N PHE A 199 9.91 -23.39 5.91
CA PHE A 199 8.51 -23.54 5.60
C PHE A 199 8.14 -22.84 4.29
N VAL A 200 8.42 -21.53 4.19
CA VAL A 200 8.08 -20.73 3.00
C VAL A 200 8.71 -21.29 1.72
N LEU A 201 9.93 -21.84 1.81
CA LEU A 201 10.65 -22.32 0.63
C LEU A 201 10.32 -23.76 0.23
N ASN A 202 10.02 -24.63 1.20
CA ASN A 202 10.00 -26.07 0.97
C ASN A 202 8.65 -26.73 1.30
N GLU A 203 7.80 -26.11 2.12
CA GLU A 203 6.59 -26.73 2.66
C GLU A 203 5.32 -25.91 2.42
N PHE A 204 5.45 -24.62 2.10
CA PHE A 204 4.33 -23.75 1.80
C PHE A 204 3.84 -23.98 0.37
N PHE A 205 2.93 -24.94 0.22
CA PHE A 205 2.38 -25.33 -1.08
C PHE A 205 1.78 -24.14 -1.83
N ALA A 206 1.89 -24.13 -3.17
CA ALA A 206 1.41 -23.03 -4.00
C ALA A 206 -0.09 -22.71 -3.80
N VAL A 207 -0.91 -23.74 -3.59
CA VAL A 207 -2.36 -23.59 -3.29
C VAL A 207 -2.57 -22.89 -1.95
N ASP A 208 -1.83 -23.30 -0.93
CA ASP A 208 -1.89 -22.69 0.40
C ASP A 208 -1.35 -21.24 0.38
N SER A 209 -0.26 -20.99 -0.34
CA SER A 209 0.31 -19.65 -0.50
C SER A 209 -0.64 -18.70 -1.22
N LYS A 210 -1.36 -19.20 -2.23
CA LYS A 210 -2.42 -18.43 -2.91
C LYS A 210 -3.55 -18.10 -1.94
N ALA A 211 -4.11 -19.10 -1.26
CA ALA A 211 -5.20 -18.91 -0.30
C ALA A 211 -4.83 -17.96 0.85
N PHE A 212 -3.60 -18.08 1.37
CA PHE A 212 -3.08 -17.15 2.37
C PHE A 212 -3.00 -15.72 1.85
N ARG A 213 -2.49 -15.50 0.63
CA ARG A 213 -2.38 -14.16 0.04
C ARG A 213 -3.75 -13.53 -0.24
N GLU A 214 -4.73 -14.32 -0.65
CA GLU A 214 -6.13 -13.87 -0.81
C GLU A 214 -6.70 -13.45 0.56
N ASN A 215 -6.61 -14.31 1.58
CA ASN A 215 -7.04 -13.96 2.93
C ASN A 215 -6.31 -12.72 3.50
N TYR A 216 -5.01 -12.59 3.23
CA TYR A 216 -4.22 -11.42 3.61
C TYR A 216 -4.74 -10.15 2.93
N ALA A 217 -4.96 -10.19 1.61
CA ALA A 217 -5.42 -9.05 0.83
C ALA A 217 -6.86 -8.64 1.18
N ASP A 218 -7.73 -9.59 1.48
CA ASP A 218 -9.12 -9.36 1.89
C ASP A 218 -9.21 -8.69 3.27
N LEU A 219 -8.30 -9.05 4.17
CA LEU A 219 -8.26 -8.50 5.53
C LEU A 219 -7.39 -7.25 5.65
N MET A 220 -6.54 -6.94 4.68
CA MET A 220 -5.70 -5.74 4.76
C MET A 220 -6.56 -4.50 4.47
N PRO A 221 -6.64 -3.52 5.39
CA PRO A 221 -7.28 -2.25 5.09
C PRO A 221 -6.48 -1.55 3.98
N ASP A 222 -7.18 -1.03 2.98
CA ASP A 222 -6.59 -0.32 1.86
C ASP A 222 -7.65 0.56 1.20
N VAL A 223 -7.23 1.37 0.24
CA VAL A 223 -8.12 2.02 -0.71
C VAL A 223 -8.45 1.03 -1.83
N ASP A 224 -9.69 1.05 -2.30
CA ASP A 224 -10.12 0.33 -3.48
C ASP A 224 -9.84 1.19 -4.72
N PHE A 225 -8.84 0.76 -5.49
CA PHE A 225 -8.39 1.45 -6.71
C PHE A 225 -9.02 0.89 -7.99
N THR A 226 -10.07 0.09 -7.81
CA THR A 226 -10.86 -0.45 -8.91
C THR A 226 -11.73 0.66 -9.51
N VAL A 227 -11.68 0.81 -10.83
CA VAL A 227 -12.49 1.76 -11.59
C VAL A 227 -13.23 1.08 -12.71
N GLY A 228 -14.43 1.60 -13.00
CA GLY A 228 -15.17 1.21 -14.19
C GLY A 228 -14.63 1.90 -15.43
N PHE A 229 -14.46 1.14 -16.51
CA PHE A 229 -14.08 1.59 -17.84
C PHE A 229 -15.12 1.14 -18.87
N ILE A 230 -15.51 2.05 -19.76
CA ILE A 230 -16.34 1.73 -20.93
C ILE A 230 -15.57 2.20 -22.16
N CYS A 231 -15.23 1.27 -23.05
CA CYS A 231 -14.55 1.58 -24.30
C CYS A 231 -15.53 2.23 -25.28
N ASN A 232 -15.23 3.47 -25.68
CA ASN A 232 -16.03 4.20 -26.67
C ASN A 232 -15.95 3.57 -28.07
N SER A 233 -14.87 2.84 -28.37
CA SER A 233 -14.63 2.25 -29.69
C SER A 233 -15.43 0.97 -29.95
N CYS A 234 -15.56 0.07 -28.97
CA CYS A 234 -16.26 -1.21 -29.14
C CYS A 234 -17.42 -1.45 -28.16
N GLY A 235 -17.64 -0.55 -27.20
CA GLY A 235 -18.69 -0.68 -26.18
C GLY A 235 -18.38 -1.70 -25.07
N HIS A 236 -17.18 -2.30 -25.06
CA HIS A 236 -16.75 -3.19 -23.99
C HIS A 236 -16.74 -2.45 -22.65
N THR A 237 -17.27 -3.09 -21.62
CA THR A 237 -17.29 -2.55 -20.25
C THR A 237 -16.45 -3.46 -19.37
N ASP A 238 -15.51 -2.84 -18.64
CA ASP A 238 -14.72 -3.46 -17.60
C ASP A 238 -15.04 -2.77 -16.28
N THR A 239 -15.56 -3.50 -15.30
CA THR A 239 -15.88 -2.93 -13.98
C THR A 239 -14.73 -3.03 -12.99
N ASP A 240 -13.71 -3.83 -13.33
CA ASP A 240 -12.72 -4.33 -12.38
C ASP A 240 -11.31 -3.86 -12.76
N LEU A 241 -11.20 -2.72 -13.46
CA LEU A 241 -9.92 -2.18 -13.89
C LEU A 241 -9.16 -1.60 -12.69
N GLU A 242 -8.03 -2.19 -12.34
CA GLU A 242 -7.20 -1.71 -11.25
C GLU A 242 -6.32 -0.53 -11.70
N LEU A 243 -6.45 0.62 -11.03
CA LEU A 243 -5.59 1.76 -11.30
C LEU A 243 -4.14 1.48 -10.86
N PRO A 244 -3.15 1.60 -11.76
CA PRO A 244 -1.76 1.41 -11.38
C PRO A 244 -1.27 2.62 -10.60
N ILE A 245 -1.12 2.48 -9.28
CA ILE A 245 -0.49 3.51 -8.45
C ILE A 245 1.00 3.28 -8.36
N ALA A 246 1.66 3.56 -9.47
CA ALA A 246 3.10 3.58 -9.53
C ALA A 246 3.62 5.01 -9.33
N VAL A 247 4.92 5.18 -9.54
CA VAL A 247 5.59 6.48 -9.57
C VAL A 247 4.73 7.46 -10.39
N ASN A 248 4.34 7.13 -11.62
CA ASN A 248 3.58 8.00 -12.52
C ASN A 248 2.26 8.57 -11.98
N PHE A 249 1.73 8.10 -10.86
CA PHE A 249 0.52 8.66 -10.23
C PHE A 249 0.62 10.17 -9.95
N PHE A 250 1.80 10.67 -9.57
CA PHE A 250 2.04 12.11 -9.40
C PHE A 250 2.56 12.80 -10.67
N TRP A 251 2.84 12.04 -11.73
CA TRP A 251 3.28 12.56 -13.04
C TRP A 251 2.38 12.07 -14.19
N PRO A 252 1.05 12.27 -14.15
CA PRO A 252 0.25 12.05 -15.33
C PRO A 252 0.67 13.11 -16.35
N SER A 253 1.03 12.70 -17.57
CA SER A 253 1.53 13.56 -18.67
C SER A 253 3.03 13.89 -18.65
N ARG A 254 3.88 12.85 -18.72
CA ARG A 254 5.13 12.91 -19.49
C ARG A 254 5.23 11.73 -20.44
#